data_AF-A0A0C4ZHG8-F1
#
_entry.id   AF-A0A0C4ZHG8-F1
#
_cell.length_a   1.000
_cell.length_b   1.000
_cell.length_c   1.000
_cell.angle_alpha   90.00
_cell.angle_beta   90.00
_cell.angle_gamma   90.00
#
_symmetry.space_group_name_H-M   'P 1'
#
loop_
_entity.id
_entity.type
_entity.pdbx_description
1 polymer ?
#
loop_
_entity_poly.entity_id
_entity_poly.type
_entity_poly.pdbx_seq_one_letter_code
_entity_poly.pdbx_strand_id
1 'polypeptide(L)'
;MWDAEHKLYLYPQQPFYRPSHQILEQLLIKLQFIGKLSSVDSLKLSSKQVTTRYEVGDKFLSQLTFMGCSPDIELEPQENKPYCYIEIEQIETPRLISGKNLKPAKCPHCKSPITELSCENCQKVIAPEKLNWRKTAFYASSWISIGNIYELEAIPNDNLLNALEENTGIKWKAAYIRHI
;
A
#
# COMPACT_ATOMS: atom_id res chain seq x y z
N MET A 1 16.52 2.50 12.22
CA MET A 1 15.33 2.87 11.43
C MET A 1 14.64 1.58 11.07
N TRP A 2 13.52 1.25 11.72
CA TRP A 2 12.81 0.00 11.49
C TRP A 2 11.87 0.22 10.30
N ASP A 3 12.30 -0.15 9.10
CA ASP A 3 11.38 -0.27 7.96
C ASP A 3 10.93 -1.72 7.87
N ALA A 4 9.62 -1.95 7.87
CA ALA A 4 9.08 -3.30 7.86
C ALA A 4 9.42 -4.02 6.56
N GLU A 5 9.97 -5.24 6.66
CA GLU A 5 10.21 -6.08 5.49
C GLU A 5 8.89 -6.43 4.80
N HIS A 6 7.84 -6.71 5.56
CA HIS A 6 6.53 -7.08 5.03
C HIS A 6 5.54 -5.93 5.17
N LYS A 7 4.92 -5.54 4.05
CA LYS A 7 3.93 -4.45 4.02
C LYS A 7 2.70 -4.82 3.18
N LEU A 8 1.54 -4.46 3.71
CA LEU A 8 0.28 -4.38 2.96
C LEU A 8 0.13 -2.95 2.41
N TYR A 9 -0.23 -2.84 1.13
CA TYR A 9 -0.42 -1.58 0.42
C TYR A 9 -1.85 -1.44 -0.05
N LEU A 10 -2.44 -0.26 0.14
CA LEU A 10 -3.68 0.18 -0.48
C LEU A 10 -3.34 1.28 -1.50
N TYR A 11 -3.81 1.14 -2.73
CA TYR A 11 -3.48 2.07 -3.80
C TYR A 11 -4.68 2.31 -4.74
N PRO A 12 -4.80 3.51 -5.34
CA PRO A 12 -5.86 3.82 -6.29
C PRO A 12 -5.67 3.01 -7.58
N GLN A 13 -6.78 2.61 -8.20
CA GLN A 13 -6.75 1.82 -9.44
C GLN A 13 -6.12 2.57 -10.63
N GLN A 14 -6.12 3.90 -10.63
CA GLN A 14 -5.47 4.72 -11.65
C GLN A 14 -4.08 5.17 -11.14
N PRO A 15 -2.98 4.79 -11.82
CA PRO A 15 -1.62 5.04 -11.34
C PRO A 15 -1.27 6.51 -11.09
N PHE A 16 -1.85 7.42 -11.87
CA PHE A 16 -1.58 8.86 -11.81
C PHE A 16 -2.46 9.59 -10.80
N TYR A 17 -3.50 8.94 -10.27
CA TYR A 17 -4.42 9.56 -9.34
C TYR A 17 -3.72 9.80 -8.00
N ARG A 18 -3.71 11.06 -7.57
CA ARG A 18 -3.12 11.51 -6.31
C ARG A 18 -4.16 12.32 -5.54
N PRO A 19 -4.86 11.72 -4.57
CA PRO A 19 -5.77 12.48 -3.72
C PRO A 19 -4.95 13.48 -2.87
N SER A 20 -5.59 14.54 -2.39
CA SER A 20 -4.97 15.42 -1.40
C SER A 20 -4.56 14.61 -0.16
N HIS A 21 -3.34 14.85 0.34
CA HIS A 21 -2.87 14.24 1.59
C HIS A 21 -3.85 14.49 2.74
N GLN A 22 -4.35 15.73 2.85
CA GLN A 22 -5.30 16.13 3.89
C GLN A 22 -6.63 15.37 3.79
N ILE A 23 -7.13 15.10 2.58
CA ILE A 23 -8.38 14.33 2.40
C ILE A 23 -8.18 12.90 2.89
N LEU A 24 -7.05 12.25 2.53
CA LEU A 24 -6.75 10.90 3.00
C LEU A 24 -6.58 10.88 4.52
N GLU A 25 -5.78 11.78 5.08
CA GLU A 25 -5.54 11.86 6.51
C GLU A 25 -6.85 12.02 7.29
N GLN A 26 -7.69 12.99 6.91
CA GLN A 26 -8.98 13.23 7.56
C GLN A 26 -9.92 12.02 7.47
N LEU A 27 -9.96 11.35 6.32
CA LEU A 27 -10.73 10.13 6.16
C LEU A 27 -10.24 9.02 7.09
N LEU A 28 -8.93 8.76 7.13
CA LEU A 28 -8.37 7.69 7.95
C LEU A 28 -8.51 7.99 9.45
N ILE A 29 -8.45 9.26 9.87
CA ILE A 29 -8.78 9.70 11.24
C ILE A 29 -10.25 9.44 11.53
N LYS A 30 -11.17 9.81 10.62
CA LYS A 30 -12.61 9.59 10.78
C LYS A 30 -12.96 8.11 10.92
N LEU A 31 -12.26 7.24 10.19
CA LEU A 31 -12.39 5.78 10.30
C LEU A 31 -11.73 5.21 11.56
N GLN A 32 -11.00 6.02 12.33
CA GLN A 32 -10.12 5.59 13.42
C GLN A 32 -9.14 4.50 12.95
N PHE A 33 -8.70 4.59 11.69
CA PHE A 33 -7.72 3.68 11.10
C PHE A 33 -6.30 4.11 11.44
N ILE A 34 -6.03 5.42 11.44
CA ILE A 34 -4.79 6.01 11.93
C ILE A 34 -5.00 6.69 13.28
N GLY A 35 -3.95 6.67 14.11
CA GLY A 35 -3.86 7.34 15.40
C GLY A 35 -3.02 8.61 15.32
N LYS A 36 -2.10 8.76 16.28
CA LYS A 36 -1.23 9.95 16.36
C LYS A 36 -0.16 9.92 15.27
N LEU A 37 0.28 11.10 14.86
CA LEU A 37 1.49 11.24 14.04
C LEU A 37 2.67 10.67 14.83
N SER A 38 3.42 9.75 14.22
CA SER A 38 4.55 9.10 14.89
C SER A 38 5.66 10.12 15.12
N SER A 39 6.11 10.25 16.38
CA SER A 39 7.20 11.14 16.80
C SER A 39 8.58 10.68 16.30
N VAL A 40 8.67 9.45 15.79
CA VAL A 40 9.94 8.78 15.45
C VAL A 40 10.37 9.04 13.99
N ASP A 41 9.45 9.43 13.10
CA ASP A 41 9.70 9.57 11.66
C ASP A 41 8.87 10.73 11.07
N SER A 42 9.01 11.92 11.66
CA SER A 42 8.37 13.15 11.18
C SER A 42 8.84 13.48 9.75
N LEU A 43 7.96 13.20 8.78
CA LEU A 43 7.99 13.70 7.40
C LEU A 43 9.34 13.56 6.69
N LYS A 44 9.54 12.46 5.96
CA LYS A 44 10.59 12.41 4.93
C LYS A 44 10.14 13.22 3.71
N LEU A 45 10.44 14.52 3.71
CA LEU A 45 10.34 15.35 2.52
C LEU A 45 11.64 15.23 1.73
N SER A 46 11.57 14.59 0.57
CA SER A 46 12.45 14.97 -0.54
C SER A 46 11.64 15.85 -1.48
N SER A 47 12.29 16.62 -2.35
CA SER A 47 11.60 17.46 -3.34
C SER A 47 10.60 16.69 -4.23
N LYS A 48 10.65 15.35 -4.24
CA LYS A 48 9.84 14.47 -5.10
C LYS A 48 8.98 13.45 -4.36
N GLN A 49 9.09 13.35 -3.03
CA GLN A 49 8.38 12.36 -2.22
C GLN A 49 7.99 12.94 -0.87
N VAL A 50 6.73 12.72 -0.50
CA VAL A 50 6.16 13.01 0.81
C VAL A 50 5.74 11.70 1.45
N THR A 51 6.23 11.44 2.66
CA THR A 51 5.85 10.28 3.46
C THR A 51 5.50 10.75 4.87
N THR A 52 4.32 10.37 5.36
CA THR A 52 3.86 10.66 6.72
C THR A 52 3.50 9.36 7.41
N ARG A 53 4.03 9.13 8.61
CA ARG A 53 3.82 7.92 9.39
C ARG A 53 2.95 8.18 10.62
N TYR A 54 2.01 7.30 10.86
CA TYR A 54 1.06 7.33 11.97
C TYR A 54 1.12 6.03 12.76
N GLU A 55 0.83 6.13 14.05
CA GLU A 55 0.40 4.97 14.84
C GLU A 55 -0.93 4.44 14.27
N VAL A 56 -1.25 3.19 14.57
CA VAL A 56 -2.57 2.62 14.26
C VAL A 56 -3.65 3.28 15.11
N GLY A 57 -4.86 3.42 14.57
CA GLY A 57 -6.01 3.95 15.29
C GLY A 57 -6.84 2.87 16.00
N ASP A 58 -7.75 3.29 16.88
CA ASP A 58 -8.56 2.40 17.73
C ASP A 58 -9.39 1.36 16.95
N LYS A 59 -9.74 1.66 15.69
CA LYS A 59 -10.50 0.75 14.83
C LYS A 59 -9.66 0.04 13.78
N PHE A 60 -8.33 0.15 13.84
CA PHE A 60 -7.41 -0.50 12.90
C PHE A 60 -7.76 -1.97 12.65
N LEU A 61 -7.88 -2.77 13.72
CA LEU A 61 -8.20 -4.20 13.60
C LEU A 61 -9.58 -4.44 12.99
N SER A 62 -10.55 -3.54 13.20
CA SER A 62 -11.90 -3.66 12.63
C SER A 62 -11.98 -3.29 11.15
N GLN A 63 -10.94 -2.67 10.59
CA GLN A 63 -10.85 -2.31 9.16
C GLN A 63 -10.13 -3.39 8.33
N LEU A 64 -9.55 -4.40 9.00
CA LEU A 64 -8.85 -5.51 8.37
C LEU A 64 -9.52 -6.84 8.76
N THR A 65 -9.55 -7.79 7.84
CA THR A 65 -9.94 -9.17 8.08
C THR A 65 -8.68 -9.99 8.23
N PHE A 66 -8.42 -10.49 9.44
CA PHE A 66 -7.25 -11.33 9.70
C PHE A 66 -7.55 -12.80 9.43
N MET A 67 -6.63 -13.47 8.76
CA MET A 67 -6.72 -14.90 8.47
C MET A 67 -5.85 -15.67 9.47
N GLY A 68 -6.49 -16.42 10.38
CA GLY A 68 -5.80 -17.24 11.38
C GLY A 68 -6.40 -17.06 12.78
N CYS A 69 -6.04 -17.95 13.71
CA CYS A 69 -6.64 -17.96 15.05
C CYS A 69 -5.97 -16.99 16.05
N SER A 70 -4.79 -16.45 15.73
CA SER A 70 -4.05 -15.50 16.58
C SER A 70 -2.89 -14.87 15.78
N PRO A 71 -3.13 -13.82 14.97
CA PRO A 71 -2.04 -13.13 14.29
C PRO A 71 -1.19 -12.39 15.35
N ASP A 72 0.14 -12.49 15.23
CA ASP A 72 1.10 -11.88 16.17
C ASP A 72 1.27 -10.39 15.81
N ILE A 73 0.28 -9.59 16.18
CA ILE A 73 0.19 -8.18 15.83
C ILE A 73 0.48 -7.34 17.05
N GLU A 74 1.64 -6.71 17.05
CA GLU A 74 1.98 -5.68 18.02
C GLU A 74 1.49 -4.32 17.48
N LEU A 75 0.63 -3.63 18.22
CA LEU A 75 0.05 -2.34 17.79
C LEU A 75 0.81 -1.14 18.38
N GLU A 76 1.47 -1.34 19.51
CA GLU A 76 2.20 -0.31 20.22
C GLU A 76 3.72 -0.47 20.01
N PRO A 77 4.47 0.63 19.88
CA PRO A 77 5.91 0.55 19.76
C PRO A 77 6.53 0.00 21.05
N GLN A 78 7.15 -1.18 20.97
CA GLN A 78 7.94 -1.78 22.06
C GLN A 78 9.41 -1.84 21.68
N GLU A 79 10.29 -1.84 22.69
CA GLU A 79 11.72 -1.96 22.46
C GLU A 79 12.04 -3.32 21.80
N ASN A 80 12.71 -3.28 20.65
CA ASN A 80 13.14 -4.46 19.88
C ASN A 80 12.02 -5.37 19.34
N LYS A 81 10.78 -4.89 19.23
CA LYS A 81 9.72 -5.65 18.53
C LYS A 81 9.17 -4.89 17.31
N PRO A 82 8.93 -5.59 16.19
CA PRO A 82 8.19 -5.01 15.09
C PRO A 82 6.76 -4.69 15.54
N TYR A 83 6.24 -3.53 15.14
CA TYR A 83 4.87 -3.10 15.43
C TYR A 83 4.18 -2.57 14.17
N CYS A 84 2.86 -2.64 14.12
CA CYS A 84 2.08 -2.10 13.01
C CYS A 84 2.09 -0.58 13.03
N TYR A 85 2.30 0.01 11.87
CA TYR A 85 2.20 1.45 11.63
C TYR A 85 1.59 1.69 10.27
N ILE A 86 1.11 2.91 10.04
CA ILE A 86 0.50 3.28 8.76
C ILE A 86 1.27 4.44 8.16
N GLU A 87 1.59 4.36 6.88
CA GLU A 87 2.19 5.46 6.12
C GLU A 87 1.27 5.90 5.00
N ILE A 88 1.17 7.21 4.82
CA ILE A 88 0.64 7.81 3.60
C ILE A 88 1.85 8.28 2.80
N GLU A 89 2.00 7.75 1.58
CA GLU A 89 3.11 8.07 0.70
C GLU A 89 2.61 8.64 -0.62
N GLN A 90 3.30 9.68 -1.08
CA GLN A 90 3.02 10.32 -2.35
C GLN A 90 4.31 10.72 -3.07
N ILE A 91 4.35 10.47 -4.37
CA ILE A 91 5.45 10.83 -5.27
C ILE A 91 4.90 11.61 -6.47
N GLU A 92 5.76 12.37 -7.14
CA GLU A 92 5.34 13.18 -8.30
C GLU A 92 4.95 12.35 -9.52
N THR A 93 5.76 11.33 -9.85
CA THR A 93 5.56 10.49 -11.04
C THR A 93 5.29 9.05 -10.60
N PRO A 94 4.22 8.40 -11.11
CA PRO A 94 3.95 7.00 -10.78
C PRO A 94 5.13 6.11 -11.14
N ARG A 95 5.41 5.14 -10.29
CA ARG A 95 6.43 4.11 -10.54
C ARG A 95 5.92 2.74 -10.11
N LEU A 96 6.62 1.70 -10.56
CA LEU A 96 6.40 0.35 -10.05
C LEU A 96 6.86 0.29 -8.59
N ILE A 97 5.96 -0.12 -7.70
CA ILE A 97 6.25 -0.51 -6.33
C ILE A 97 6.20 -2.04 -6.29
N SER A 98 7.32 -2.67 -5.95
CA SER A 98 7.51 -4.13 -5.94
C SER A 98 8.61 -4.52 -4.96
N GLY A 99 8.74 -5.81 -4.66
CA GLY A 99 9.78 -6.34 -3.78
C GLY A 99 10.21 -7.76 -4.14
N LYS A 100 10.87 -8.46 -3.21
CA LYS A 100 11.41 -9.82 -3.39
C LYS A 100 10.35 -10.88 -3.71
N ASN A 101 9.07 -10.61 -3.44
CA ASN A 101 7.96 -11.51 -3.74
C ASN A 101 7.27 -11.20 -5.07
N LEU A 102 7.87 -10.37 -5.94
CA LEU A 102 7.33 -10.03 -7.27
C LEU A 102 7.02 -11.29 -8.09
N LYS A 103 5.74 -11.50 -8.38
CA LYS A 103 5.27 -12.49 -9.35
C LYS A 103 5.09 -11.80 -10.71
N PRO A 104 5.75 -12.28 -11.79
CA PRO A 104 5.61 -11.66 -13.11
C PRO A 104 4.14 -11.57 -13.56
N ALA A 105 3.76 -10.39 -14.06
CA ALA A 105 2.49 -10.19 -14.75
C ALA A 105 2.51 -10.93 -16.10
N LYS A 106 1.34 -11.15 -16.70
CA LYS A 106 1.24 -11.68 -18.06
C LYS A 106 0.99 -10.55 -19.03
N CYS A 107 1.77 -10.47 -20.11
CA CYS A 107 1.51 -9.55 -21.20
C CYS A 107 0.08 -9.75 -21.75
N PRO A 108 -0.76 -8.72 -21.87
CA PRO A 108 -2.14 -8.89 -22.35
C PRO A 108 -2.18 -9.36 -23.81
N HIS A 109 -1.13 -9.10 -24.59
CA HIS A 109 -1.05 -9.41 -26.02
C HIS A 109 -0.53 -10.81 -26.34
N CYS A 110 0.62 -11.21 -25.78
CA CYS A 110 1.25 -12.51 -26.09
C CYS A 110 1.29 -13.48 -24.91
N LYS A 111 0.79 -13.07 -23.74
CA LYS A 111 0.73 -13.85 -22.48
C LYS A 111 2.10 -14.22 -21.86
N SER A 112 3.22 -13.84 -22.48
CA SER A 112 4.56 -13.97 -21.90
C SER A 112 4.67 -13.25 -20.55
N PRO A 113 5.49 -13.77 -19.62
CA PRO A 113 5.75 -13.12 -18.35
C PRO A 113 6.48 -11.79 -18.56
N ILE A 114 6.14 -10.78 -17.77
CA ILE A 114 6.76 -9.47 -17.76
C ILE A 114 6.87 -8.92 -16.33
N THR A 115 7.95 -8.20 -16.07
CA THR A 115 8.22 -7.50 -14.80
C THR A 115 8.20 -5.98 -14.96
N GLU A 116 8.05 -5.49 -16.19
CA GLU A 116 8.04 -4.08 -16.55
C GLU A 116 6.85 -3.75 -17.47
N LEU A 117 6.71 -2.48 -17.86
CA LEU A 117 5.66 -2.02 -18.77
C LEU A 117 5.93 -2.41 -20.23
N SER A 118 7.17 -2.74 -20.59
CA SER A 118 7.53 -3.20 -21.93
C SER A 118 7.60 -4.73 -21.96
N CYS A 119 7.00 -5.35 -22.98
CA CYS A 119 7.11 -6.79 -23.18
C CYS A 119 8.24 -7.12 -24.15
N GLU A 120 9.31 -7.78 -23.69
CA GLU A 120 10.45 -8.17 -24.55
C GLU A 120 10.06 -9.14 -25.68
N ASN A 121 9.03 -9.98 -25.48
CA ASN A 121 8.62 -10.96 -26.48
C ASN A 121 7.84 -10.35 -27.67
N CYS A 122 6.96 -9.37 -27.42
CA CYS A 122 6.12 -8.77 -28.48
C CYS A 122 6.35 -7.28 -28.69
N GLN A 123 7.29 -6.69 -27.95
CA GLN A 123 7.74 -5.29 -28.02
C GLN A 123 6.66 -4.24 -27.76
N LYS A 124 5.50 -4.65 -27.24
CA LYS A 124 4.42 -3.73 -26.88
C LYS A 124 4.65 -3.11 -25.51
N VAL A 125 4.46 -1.79 -25.45
CA VAL A 125 4.32 -1.05 -24.19
C VAL A 125 2.89 -1.23 -23.69
N ILE A 126 2.76 -1.60 -22.43
CA ILE A 126 1.50 -1.96 -21.80
C ILE A 126 1.18 -0.90 -20.74
N ALA A 127 -0.04 -0.39 -20.81
CA ALA A 127 -0.53 0.54 -19.81
C ALA A 127 -0.56 -0.14 -18.42
N PRO A 128 -0.06 0.49 -17.34
CA PRO A 128 0.10 -0.18 -16.05
C PRO A 128 -1.21 -0.76 -15.49
N GLU A 129 -2.35 -0.12 -15.75
CA GLU A 129 -3.68 -0.56 -15.30
C GLU A 129 -4.15 -1.86 -15.96
N LYS A 130 -3.53 -2.26 -17.09
CA LYS A 130 -3.81 -3.53 -17.79
C LYS A 130 -3.00 -4.69 -17.24
N LEU A 131 -2.02 -4.44 -16.36
CA LEU A 131 -1.17 -5.46 -15.79
C LEU A 131 -1.76 -6.01 -14.49
N ASN A 132 -1.90 -7.34 -14.44
CA ASN A 132 -2.27 -8.05 -13.23
C ASN A 132 -1.02 -8.59 -12.54
N TRP A 133 -0.56 -7.83 -11.54
CA TRP A 133 0.58 -8.14 -10.68
C TRP A 133 0.27 -9.14 -9.57
N ARG A 134 -0.90 -9.79 -9.57
CA ARG A 134 -1.31 -10.83 -8.61
C ARG A 134 -1.12 -10.42 -7.13
N LYS A 135 -1.39 -9.14 -6.84
CA LYS A 135 -1.22 -8.53 -5.51
C LYS A 135 0.22 -8.51 -4.99
N THR A 136 1.26 -8.61 -5.83
CA THR A 136 2.68 -8.55 -5.40
C THR A 136 3.43 -7.31 -5.89
N ALA A 137 2.76 -6.44 -6.64
CA ALA A 137 3.27 -5.15 -7.09
C ALA A 137 2.11 -4.26 -7.56
N PHE A 138 2.39 -2.97 -7.73
CA PHE A 138 1.46 -2.01 -8.31
C PHE A 138 2.19 -0.81 -8.90
N TYR A 139 1.48 -0.02 -9.71
CA TYR A 139 1.96 1.25 -10.23
C TYR A 139 1.10 2.37 -9.64
N ALA A 140 1.69 3.31 -8.91
CA ALA A 140 0.96 4.44 -8.34
C ALA A 140 1.87 5.63 -8.01
N SER A 141 1.27 6.82 -7.91
CA SER A 141 1.88 8.03 -7.35
C SER A 141 1.43 8.31 -5.90
N SER A 142 0.43 7.60 -5.38
CA SER A 142 -0.02 7.71 -3.99
C SER A 142 -0.51 6.37 -3.48
N TRP A 143 -0.20 6.05 -2.22
CA TRP A 143 -0.67 4.83 -1.56
C TRP A 143 -0.68 4.99 -0.04
N ILE A 144 -1.38 4.08 0.61
CA ILE A 144 -1.32 3.86 2.06
C ILE A 144 -0.57 2.55 2.26
N SER A 145 0.43 2.51 3.12
CA SER A 145 1.14 1.29 3.50
C SER A 145 0.91 0.96 4.97
N ILE A 146 0.85 -0.33 5.29
CA ILE A 146 0.68 -0.86 6.64
C ILE A 146 1.90 -1.76 6.90
N GLY A 147 2.72 -1.36 7.86
CA GLY A 147 3.92 -2.07 8.28
C GLY A 147 3.62 -3.38 9.00
N ASN A 148 4.49 -4.37 8.82
CA ASN A 148 4.48 -5.65 9.52
C ASN A 148 3.21 -6.48 9.28
N ILE A 149 2.74 -6.51 8.03
CA ILE A 149 1.63 -7.37 7.57
C ILE A 149 2.16 -8.37 6.54
N TYR A 150 2.06 -9.66 6.84
CA TYR A 150 2.45 -10.73 5.94
C TYR A 150 1.44 -10.95 4.80
N GLU A 151 1.88 -11.60 3.71
CA GLU A 151 1.01 -11.87 2.55
C GLU A 151 -0.21 -12.70 2.96
N LEU A 152 -1.40 -12.14 2.75
CA LEU A 152 -2.72 -12.72 3.09
C LEU A 152 -3.01 -12.88 4.59
N GLU A 153 -2.15 -12.39 5.48
CA GLU A 153 -2.42 -12.38 6.91
C GLU A 153 -3.57 -11.44 7.27
N ALA A 154 -3.58 -10.25 6.66
CA ALA A 154 -4.61 -9.24 6.85
C ALA A 154 -5.13 -8.75 5.50
N ILE A 155 -6.44 -8.75 5.32
CA ILE A 155 -7.11 -8.30 4.10
C ILE A 155 -7.91 -7.04 4.41
N PRO A 156 -7.73 -5.91 3.70
CA PRO A 156 -8.58 -4.74 3.90
C PRO A 156 -10.04 -5.11 3.63
N ASN A 157 -10.93 -4.80 4.58
CA ASN A 157 -12.33 -5.12 4.43
C ASN A 157 -13.04 -4.13 3.48
N ASP A 158 -14.27 -4.47 3.12
CA ASP A 158 -15.06 -3.64 2.20
C ASP A 158 -15.37 -2.27 2.80
N ASN A 159 -15.52 -2.15 4.12
CA ASN A 159 -15.77 -0.85 4.76
C ASN A 159 -14.63 0.14 4.50
N LEU A 160 -13.38 -0.29 4.66
CA LEU A 160 -12.21 0.55 4.40
C LEU A 160 -12.09 0.91 2.92
N LEU A 161 -12.23 -0.08 2.04
CA LEU A 161 -12.09 0.14 0.59
C LEU A 161 -13.21 1.00 0.01
N ASN A 162 -14.46 0.79 0.45
CA ASN A 162 -15.60 1.60 0.05
C ASN A 162 -15.47 3.03 0.56
N ALA A 163 -15.04 3.23 1.81
CA ALA A 163 -14.82 4.57 2.34
C ALA A 163 -13.73 5.33 1.56
N LEU A 164 -12.65 4.66 1.18
CA LEU A 164 -11.63 5.23 0.29
C LEU A 164 -12.22 5.59 -1.07
N GLU A 165 -13.00 4.69 -1.69
CA GLU A 165 -13.62 4.93 -2.99
C GLU A 165 -14.64 6.09 -2.97
N GLU A 166 -15.52 6.15 -1.97
CA GLU A 166 -16.52 7.21 -1.81
C GLU A 166 -15.90 8.60 -1.64
N ASN A 167 -14.77 8.69 -0.92
CA ASN A 167 -14.14 9.98 -0.62
C ASN A 167 -13.10 10.41 -1.67
N THR A 168 -12.65 9.49 -2.53
CA THR A 168 -11.69 9.79 -3.60
C THR A 168 -12.31 9.73 -5.00
N GLY A 169 -13.49 9.14 -5.15
CA GLY A 169 -14.16 8.93 -6.43
C GLY A 169 -13.50 7.85 -7.29
N ILE A 170 -12.61 7.04 -6.71
CA ILE A 170 -11.88 6.00 -7.43
C ILE A 170 -11.74 4.74 -6.61
N LYS A 171 -11.87 3.58 -7.26
CA LYS A 171 -11.65 2.29 -6.63
C LYS A 171 -10.22 2.11 -6.13
N TRP A 172 -10.08 1.54 -4.93
CA TRP A 172 -8.80 1.16 -4.34
C TRP A 172 -8.56 -0.36 -4.43
N LYS A 173 -7.28 -0.74 -4.50
CA LYS A 173 -6.81 -2.13 -4.58
C LYS A 173 -5.75 -2.39 -3.52
N ALA A 174 -5.44 -3.66 -3.30
CA ALA A 174 -4.47 -4.10 -2.31
C ALA A 174 -3.33 -4.93 -2.92
N ALA A 175 -2.12 -4.77 -2.39
CA ALA A 175 -0.94 -5.56 -2.71
C ALA A 175 -0.09 -5.84 -1.46
N TYR A 176 0.62 -6.96 -1.43
CA TYR A 176 1.54 -7.38 -0.38
C TYR A 176 2.95 -7.39 -0.95
N ILE A 177 3.87 -6.67 -0.33
CA ILE A 177 5.24 -6.54 -0.82
C ILE A 177 6.22 -6.89 0.30
N ARG A 178 7.23 -7.70 -0.06
CA ARG A 178 8.38 -8.04 0.79
C ARG A 178 9.61 -7.25 0.35
N HIS A 179 10.03 -6.26 1.14
CA HIS A 179 11.19 -5.40 0.91
C HIS A 179 12.52 -6.10 1.16
N ILE A 180 13.62 -5.41 0.86
CA ILE A 180 14.98 -5.98 0.88
C ILE A 180 15.61 -5.91 2.26
#